data_AF-A0A1Y1ILI1-F1
#
_entry.id   AF-A0A1Y1ILI1-F1
#
_cell.length_a   1.000
_cell.length_b   1.000
_cell.length_c   1.000
_cell.angle_alpha   90.00
_cell.angle_beta   90.00
_cell.angle_gamma   90.00
#
_symmetry.space_group_name_H-M   'P 1'
#
loop_
_entity.id
_entity.type
_entity.pdbx_description
1 polymer ?
#
loop_
_entity_poly.entity_id
_entity_poly.type
_entity_poly.pdbx_seq_one_letter_code
_entity_poly.pdbx_strand_id
1 'polypeptide(L)'
;MPRHRATPGPTSNTRTGGRKGTMPEPPADLPKEEEPQPTDEEQPADTKEDNANGKRSAEGEASGGTMVGLKRQKMASGRHGLVVVPRIPYQYFVTKGFGDTDEGAGSDPYETGSYDMALEMAKIHQFNILQYTSVLPPEAHETPLENAEPNFMHGAVLETIMSVMHGTKGDRICAGIGRIHVRRKKDKFVIGGYAAEYKGHACAADATKSLQDDLRGIVERRYDTNEYESFGEDYTVQEHEVKKGYGTVLAAICFTSYIMPEIV
;
A
#
# COMPACT_ATOMS: atom_id res chain seq x y z
N MET A 1 -36.33 26.35 44.10
CA MET A 1 -36.14 25.40 45.22
C MET A 1 -36.30 23.99 44.66
N PRO A 2 -35.56 22.95 45.13
CA PRO A 2 -34.30 22.97 45.88
C PRO A 2 -33.09 22.58 44.99
N ARG A 3 -31.93 23.18 45.31
CA ARG A 3 -30.62 22.82 44.76
C ARG A 3 -30.04 21.69 45.62
N HIS A 4 -29.69 20.55 45.03
CA HIS A 4 -28.85 19.57 45.69
C HIS A 4 -27.38 19.91 45.47
N ARG A 5 -26.72 20.19 46.59
CA ARG A 5 -25.31 20.53 46.74
C ARG A 5 -24.55 19.22 46.97
N ALA A 6 -23.72 18.81 46.01
CA ALA A 6 -22.81 17.68 46.20
C ALA A 6 -21.52 18.19 46.86
N THR A 7 -21.18 17.59 48.00
CA THR A 7 -19.94 17.80 48.75
C THR A 7 -18.78 17.01 48.13
N PRO A 8 -17.55 17.55 48.07
CA PRO A 8 -16.39 16.78 47.63
C PRO A 8 -15.87 15.88 48.76
N GLY A 9 -15.61 14.61 48.42
CA GLY A 9 -15.01 13.60 49.31
C GLY A 9 -13.48 13.77 49.45
N PRO A 10 -12.88 13.10 50.44
CA PRO A 10 -11.50 13.37 50.87
C PRO A 10 -10.44 12.80 49.92
N THR A 11 -9.39 13.59 49.72
CA THR A 11 -8.17 13.25 49.01
C THR A 11 -7.32 12.25 49.81
N SER A 12 -7.16 11.04 49.29
CA SER A 12 -6.18 10.07 49.80
C SER A 12 -4.84 10.26 49.09
N ASN A 13 -3.87 10.73 49.87
CA ASN A 13 -2.48 10.91 49.49
C ASN A 13 -1.78 9.54 49.56
N THR A 14 -1.48 8.91 48.42
CA THR A 14 -0.65 7.70 48.38
C THR A 14 0.81 8.07 48.10
N ARG A 15 1.62 7.76 49.11
CA ARG A 15 3.07 7.89 49.24
C ARG A 15 3.80 7.19 48.09
N THR A 16 4.58 7.93 47.31
CA THR A 16 5.57 7.39 46.37
C THR A 16 6.80 6.93 47.14
N GLY A 17 6.92 5.62 47.34
CA GLY A 17 8.13 4.97 47.85
C GLY A 17 9.10 4.67 46.71
N GLY A 18 10.17 5.47 46.60
CA GLY A 18 11.27 5.18 45.69
C GLY A 18 12.07 3.96 46.15
N ARG A 19 12.09 2.90 45.32
CA ARG A 19 13.13 1.87 45.35
C ARG A 19 14.06 2.11 44.17
N LYS A 20 15.30 2.51 44.46
CA LYS A 20 16.41 2.43 43.52
C LYS A 20 16.69 0.94 43.26
N GLY A 21 16.24 0.43 42.12
CA GLY A 21 16.70 -0.84 41.58
C GLY A 21 18.01 -0.60 40.83
N THR A 22 19.10 -1.15 41.34
CA THR A 22 20.37 -1.28 40.62
C THR A 22 20.19 -2.28 39.48
N MET A 23 20.57 -1.90 38.25
CA MET A 23 20.58 -2.83 37.12
C MET A 23 21.62 -3.93 37.36
N PRO A 24 21.32 -5.21 37.06
CA PRO A 24 22.34 -6.25 37.07
C PRO A 24 23.34 -6.00 35.92
N GLU A 25 24.63 -6.16 36.22
CA GLU A 25 25.69 -6.13 35.21
C GLU A 25 25.49 -7.25 34.17
N PRO A 26 25.82 -7.00 32.88
CA PRO A 26 25.75 -8.03 31.86
C PRO A 26 26.79 -9.12 32.15
N PRO A 27 26.48 -10.40 31.89
CA PRO A 27 27.43 -11.49 32.07
C PRO A 27 28.63 -11.31 31.14
N ALA A 28 29.83 -11.48 31.71
CA ALA A 28 31.07 -11.63 30.98
C ALA A 28 31.08 -12.97 30.21
N ASP A 29 31.74 -12.95 29.06
CA ASP A 29 32.05 -14.09 28.19
C ASP A 29 30.91 -14.65 27.32
N LEU A 30 30.68 -13.97 26.19
CA LEU A 30 30.19 -14.63 24.98
C LEU A 30 31.41 -15.18 24.19
N PRO A 31 31.40 -16.44 23.73
CA PRO A 31 32.44 -16.96 22.84
C PRO A 31 32.41 -16.19 21.52
N LYS A 32 33.60 -15.81 21.04
CA LYS A 32 33.78 -15.14 19.73
C LYS A 32 33.34 -16.11 18.63
N GLU A 33 32.39 -15.68 17.81
CA GLU A 33 32.07 -16.35 16.54
C GLU A 33 33.29 -16.25 15.62
N GLU A 34 33.78 -17.39 15.12
CA GLU A 34 34.84 -17.42 14.10
C GLU A 34 34.25 -16.97 12.75
N GLU A 35 34.81 -15.90 12.20
CA GLU A 35 34.52 -15.46 10.83
C GLU A 35 34.96 -16.55 9.82
N PRO A 36 34.10 -16.96 8.87
CA PRO A 36 34.51 -17.88 7.82
C PRO A 36 35.50 -17.19 6.88
N GLN A 37 36.67 -17.81 6.70
CA GLN A 37 37.70 -17.35 5.77
C GLN A 37 37.22 -17.45 4.31
N PRO A 38 37.54 -16.47 3.44
CA PRO A 38 37.20 -16.52 2.02
C PRO A 38 38.05 -17.59 1.32
N THR A 39 37.39 -18.51 0.61
CA THR A 39 38.05 -19.47 -0.27
C THR A 39 38.39 -18.83 -1.60
N ASP A 40 39.60 -19.13 -2.07
CA ASP A 40 40.32 -18.52 -3.17
C ASP A 40 39.61 -18.54 -4.54
N GLU A 41 39.98 -17.51 -5.30
CA GLU A 41 39.67 -17.22 -6.70
C GLU A 41 39.97 -18.39 -7.64
N GLU A 42 39.07 -18.65 -8.60
CA GLU A 42 39.41 -19.43 -9.79
C GLU A 42 38.67 -18.89 -11.03
N GLN A 43 39.37 -18.06 -11.82
CA GLN A 43 39.19 -17.83 -13.26
C GLN A 43 40.56 -17.46 -13.85
N PRO A 44 40.88 -17.67 -15.15
CA PRO A 44 39.96 -17.89 -16.27
C PRO A 44 40.41 -19.00 -17.25
N ALA A 45 39.55 -19.34 -18.22
CA ALA A 45 39.98 -20.03 -19.44
C ALA A 45 39.48 -19.30 -20.69
N ASP A 46 40.46 -18.82 -21.45
CA ASP A 46 40.37 -18.29 -22.81
C ASP A 46 39.60 -19.21 -23.77
N THR A 47 38.69 -18.65 -24.56
CA THR A 47 38.40 -19.16 -25.90
C THR A 47 38.41 -18.04 -26.93
N LYS A 48 39.07 -18.37 -28.04
CA LYS A 48 39.57 -17.50 -29.09
C LYS A 48 38.47 -16.90 -29.97
N GLU A 49 38.77 -15.68 -30.42
CA GLU A 49 38.15 -15.01 -31.55
C GLU A 49 38.34 -15.81 -32.85
N ASP A 50 37.27 -15.96 -33.63
CA ASP A 50 37.35 -16.23 -35.06
C ASP A 50 36.60 -15.12 -35.82
N ASN A 51 37.36 -14.44 -36.67
CA ASN A 51 36.97 -13.26 -37.43
C ASN A 51 36.58 -13.71 -38.86
N ALA A 52 35.32 -13.56 -39.25
CA ALA A 52 34.88 -13.78 -40.62
C ALA A 52 34.02 -12.62 -41.13
N ASN A 53 34.64 -11.87 -42.03
CA ASN A 53 34.14 -10.70 -42.74
C ASN A 53 33.08 -11.10 -43.80
N GLY A 54 31.92 -10.42 -43.82
CA GLY A 54 30.87 -10.62 -44.82
C GLY A 54 29.97 -9.41 -44.97
N LYS A 55 30.29 -8.52 -45.92
CA LYS A 55 29.43 -7.43 -46.40
C LYS A 55 28.19 -7.97 -47.14
N ARG A 56 26.99 -7.42 -46.85
CA ARG A 56 26.18 -6.59 -47.78
C ARG A 56 24.76 -6.33 -47.25
N SER A 57 24.34 -5.06 -47.47
CA SER A 57 22.98 -4.51 -47.67
C SER A 57 21.88 -4.81 -46.64
N ALA A 58 20.94 -3.95 -46.28
CA ALA A 58 20.62 -2.53 -46.41
C ALA A 58 19.11 -2.50 -46.06
N GLU A 59 18.68 -1.47 -45.33
CA GLU A 59 17.28 -1.05 -45.16
C GLU A 59 16.42 -1.77 -44.12
N GLY A 60 15.97 -0.96 -43.17
CA GLY A 60 15.18 -1.27 -42.00
C GLY A 60 15.35 -0.11 -41.02
N GLU A 61 14.90 1.08 -41.43
CA GLU A 61 14.95 2.30 -40.62
C GLU A 61 14.30 2.05 -39.26
N ALA A 62 15.15 1.95 -38.24
CA ALA A 62 14.72 2.15 -36.88
C ALA A 62 14.27 3.62 -36.77
N SER A 63 12.97 3.83 -36.54
CA SER A 63 12.47 5.11 -36.06
C SER A 63 13.02 5.33 -34.65
N GLY A 64 14.26 5.80 -34.58
CA GLY A 64 14.91 6.29 -33.38
C GLY A 64 14.16 7.53 -32.91
N GLY A 65 13.09 7.31 -32.16
CA GLY A 65 12.50 8.35 -31.31
C GLY A 65 13.62 8.93 -30.48
N THR A 66 13.97 10.17 -30.76
CA THR A 66 14.99 10.88 -30.00
C THR A 66 14.42 11.05 -28.60
N MET A 67 14.92 10.28 -27.64
CA MET A 67 14.62 10.48 -26.21
C MET A 67 14.99 11.93 -25.88
N VAL A 68 13.99 12.80 -25.73
CA VAL A 68 14.20 14.18 -25.33
C VAL A 68 14.75 14.16 -23.91
N GLY A 69 15.83 14.89 -23.68
CA GLY A 69 16.72 14.67 -22.55
C GLY A 69 16.13 15.08 -21.21
N LEU A 70 15.79 14.08 -20.40
CA LEU A 70 15.62 14.16 -18.94
C LEU A 70 16.57 15.20 -18.27
N LYS A 71 15.98 16.20 -17.58
CA LYS A 71 16.73 17.32 -16.98
C LYS A 71 17.65 16.85 -15.84
N ARG A 72 18.96 16.96 -16.05
CA ARG A 72 19.98 16.69 -15.02
C ARG A 72 20.30 17.95 -14.22
N GLN A 73 20.48 17.82 -12.91
CA GLN A 73 20.87 18.91 -12.02
C GLN A 73 22.05 18.50 -11.14
N LYS A 74 23.09 19.35 -11.09
CA LYS A 74 24.19 19.16 -10.14
C LYS A 74 23.69 19.45 -8.73
N MET A 75 23.87 18.48 -7.84
CA MET A 75 23.50 18.57 -6.43
C MET A 75 24.63 19.22 -5.62
N ALA A 76 24.30 19.68 -4.41
CA ALA A 76 25.28 20.24 -3.47
C ALA A 76 26.42 19.26 -3.13
N SER A 77 26.15 17.95 -3.17
CA SER A 77 27.15 16.89 -2.98
C SER A 77 28.12 16.70 -4.16
N GLY A 78 27.97 17.49 -5.25
CA GLY A 78 28.76 17.35 -6.47
C GLY A 78 28.25 16.26 -7.44
N ARG A 79 27.36 15.39 -7.00
CA ARG A 79 26.68 14.38 -7.84
C ARG A 79 25.64 15.02 -8.77
N HIS A 80 25.24 14.31 -9.81
CA HIS A 80 24.13 14.71 -10.69
C HIS A 80 22.87 13.96 -10.30
N GLY A 81 21.78 14.70 -10.06
CA GLY A 81 20.45 14.17 -9.90
C GLY A 81 19.64 14.30 -11.18
N LEU A 82 18.63 13.44 -11.31
CA LEU A 82 17.56 13.62 -12.29
C LEU A 82 16.42 14.40 -11.65
N VAL A 83 15.93 15.44 -12.32
CA VAL A 83 14.73 16.16 -11.88
C VAL A 83 13.53 15.56 -12.59
N VAL A 84 12.65 14.94 -11.81
CA VAL A 84 11.34 14.43 -12.25
C VAL A 84 10.24 15.15 -11.49
N VAL A 85 9.05 15.22 -12.07
CA VAL A 85 7.84 15.61 -11.33
C VAL A 85 7.27 14.40 -10.59
N PRO A 86 6.29 14.55 -9.69
CA PRO A 86 5.64 13.42 -9.06
C PRO A 86 5.12 12.44 -10.10
N ARG A 87 5.44 11.16 -9.90
CA ARG A 87 4.88 10.07 -10.70
C ARG A 87 3.37 9.98 -10.51
N ILE A 88 2.67 9.56 -11.54
CA ILE A 88 1.21 9.47 -11.54
C ILE A 88 0.84 7.97 -11.60
N PRO A 89 0.09 7.43 -10.61
CA PRO A 89 -0.39 6.06 -10.67
C PRO A 89 -1.20 5.80 -11.95
N TYR A 90 -0.96 4.68 -12.61
CA TYR A 90 -1.53 4.40 -13.94
C TYR A 90 -2.32 3.09 -13.95
N GLN A 91 -1.67 1.93 -13.95
CA GLN A 91 -2.40 0.67 -13.85
C GLN A 91 -2.57 0.29 -12.38
N TYR A 92 -3.74 -0.24 -12.05
CA TYR A 92 -4.00 -0.85 -10.77
C TYR A 92 -4.86 -2.10 -10.92
N PHE A 93 -4.82 -2.99 -9.94
CA PHE A 93 -5.84 -4.02 -9.76
C PHE A 93 -6.53 -3.82 -8.42
N VAL A 94 -7.69 -4.42 -8.23
CA VAL A 94 -8.38 -4.42 -6.94
C VAL A 94 -8.43 -5.84 -6.39
N THR A 95 -8.11 -5.97 -5.10
CA THR A 95 -8.06 -7.25 -4.43
C THR A 95 -8.69 -7.17 -3.04
N LYS A 96 -8.99 -8.32 -2.49
CA LYS A 96 -9.49 -8.48 -1.12
C LYS A 96 -9.08 -9.83 -0.58
N GLY A 97 -8.97 -9.92 0.73
CA GLY A 97 -8.57 -11.16 1.39
C GLY A 97 -8.99 -11.19 2.84
N PHE A 98 -9.05 -12.38 3.39
CA PHE A 98 -9.23 -12.60 4.81
C PHE A 98 -8.24 -13.63 5.32
N GLY A 99 -7.88 -13.51 6.59
CA GLY A 99 -7.13 -14.50 7.34
C GLY A 99 -7.84 -14.79 8.66
N ASP A 100 -7.78 -16.04 9.09
CA ASP A 100 -8.44 -16.51 10.31
C ASP A 100 -7.57 -17.63 10.91
N THR A 101 -6.92 -17.33 12.03
CA THR A 101 -5.90 -18.18 12.65
C THR A 101 -5.95 -18.12 14.18
N ASP A 102 -5.51 -19.21 14.82
CA ASP A 102 -5.23 -19.23 16.26
C ASP A 102 -3.79 -18.77 16.54
N GLU A 103 -2.99 -18.58 15.49
CA GLU A 103 -1.60 -18.16 15.57
C GLU A 103 -1.49 -16.64 15.66
N GLY A 104 -0.80 -16.16 16.69
CA GLY A 104 -0.57 -14.75 16.97
C GLY A 104 0.20 -14.62 18.27
N ALA A 105 1.25 -13.80 18.30
CA ALA A 105 2.09 -13.62 19.48
C ALA A 105 2.48 -12.15 19.67
N GLY A 106 2.80 -11.78 20.90
CA GLY A 106 3.28 -10.44 21.22
C GLY A 106 2.18 -9.38 21.34
N SER A 107 2.55 -8.12 21.13
CA SER A 107 1.66 -6.96 21.29
C SER A 107 0.72 -6.72 20.12
N ASP A 108 1.04 -7.31 18.96
CA ASP A 108 0.19 -7.29 17.75
C ASP A 108 0.00 -8.73 17.27
N PRO A 109 -1.07 -9.40 17.70
CA PRO A 109 -1.29 -10.80 17.36
C PRO A 109 -1.78 -11.00 15.91
N TYR A 110 -2.04 -9.92 15.17
CA TYR A 110 -2.61 -10.01 13.83
C TYR A 110 -1.52 -10.05 12.75
N GLU A 111 -0.47 -9.24 12.91
CA GLU A 111 0.52 -8.91 11.88
C GLU A 111 1.14 -10.15 11.21
N THR A 112 1.78 -11.03 11.99
CA THR A 112 2.45 -12.24 11.48
C THR A 112 1.52 -13.45 11.36
N GLY A 113 0.21 -13.25 11.58
CA GLY A 113 -0.78 -14.32 11.58
C GLY A 113 -1.90 -14.00 10.60
N SER A 114 -3.06 -13.57 11.14
CA SER A 114 -4.25 -13.34 10.32
C SER A 114 -4.07 -12.26 9.24
N TYR A 115 -3.19 -11.27 9.44
CA TYR A 115 -2.95 -10.23 8.43
C TYR A 115 -2.13 -10.77 7.25
N ASP A 116 -1.01 -11.47 7.51
CA ASP A 116 -0.22 -12.13 6.46
C ASP A 116 -1.08 -13.10 5.61
N MET A 117 -1.93 -13.91 6.25
CA MET A 117 -2.88 -14.78 5.54
C MET A 117 -3.88 -13.99 4.68
N ALA A 118 -4.36 -12.83 5.16
CA ALA A 118 -5.24 -11.98 4.38
C ALA A 118 -4.52 -11.40 3.15
N LEU A 119 -3.25 -11.02 3.30
CA LEU A 119 -2.38 -10.58 2.20
C LEU A 119 -2.10 -11.72 1.21
N GLU A 120 -1.94 -12.95 1.69
CA GLU A 120 -1.72 -14.14 0.85
C GLU A 120 -2.94 -14.42 -0.01
N MET A 121 -4.14 -14.46 0.59
CA MET A 121 -5.39 -14.62 -0.13
C MET A 121 -5.61 -13.50 -1.16
N ALA A 122 -5.23 -12.26 -0.81
CA ALA A 122 -5.30 -11.11 -1.70
C ALA A 122 -4.17 -11.07 -2.76
N LYS A 123 -3.26 -12.04 -2.76
CA LYS A 123 -2.10 -12.15 -3.67
C LYS A 123 -1.08 -11.02 -3.57
N ILE A 124 -1.01 -10.35 -2.42
CA ILE A 124 -0.10 -9.21 -2.18
C ILE A 124 0.90 -9.41 -1.03
N HIS A 125 0.94 -10.60 -0.40
CA HIS A 125 1.87 -10.95 0.68
C HIS A 125 3.37 -10.79 0.34
N GLN A 126 3.74 -10.78 -0.95
CA GLN A 126 5.14 -10.68 -1.37
C GLN A 126 5.64 -9.25 -1.51
N PHE A 127 4.80 -8.24 -1.26
CA PHE A 127 5.16 -6.84 -1.43
C PHE A 127 5.43 -6.13 -0.11
N ASN A 128 6.26 -5.09 -0.18
CA ASN A 128 6.30 -4.04 0.83
C ASN A 128 5.17 -3.06 0.56
N ILE A 129 4.15 -3.03 1.42
CA ILE A 129 2.96 -2.21 1.18
C ILE A 129 3.20 -0.76 1.62
N LEU A 130 2.90 0.19 0.74
CA LEU A 130 2.88 1.61 1.04
C LEU A 130 1.44 2.15 0.87
N GLN A 131 0.89 2.82 1.86
CA GLN A 131 -0.47 3.33 1.77
C GLN A 131 -0.51 4.77 1.23
N TYR A 132 -1.33 4.98 0.20
CA TYR A 132 -1.73 6.26 -0.36
C TYR A 132 -3.03 6.75 0.25
N THR A 133 -3.29 8.03 0.04
CA THR A 133 -4.60 8.66 0.26
C THR A 133 -5.55 8.38 -0.92
N SER A 134 -6.84 8.65 -0.73
CA SER A 134 -7.95 8.20 -1.59
C SER A 134 -8.17 8.98 -2.90
N VAL A 135 -7.11 9.25 -3.70
CA VAL A 135 -7.20 10.00 -4.98
C VAL A 135 -6.81 9.12 -6.17
N LEU A 136 -7.62 9.12 -7.22
CA LEU A 136 -7.37 8.40 -8.48
C LEU A 136 -7.09 9.39 -9.62
N PRO A 137 -5.95 9.28 -10.32
CA PRO A 137 -5.69 10.07 -11.53
C PRO A 137 -6.68 9.75 -12.67
N PRO A 138 -6.96 10.71 -13.59
CA PRO A 138 -7.82 10.45 -14.75
C PRO A 138 -7.22 9.43 -15.73
N GLU A 139 -5.91 9.27 -15.76
CA GLU A 139 -5.21 8.26 -16.57
C GLU A 139 -5.29 6.85 -15.96
N ALA A 140 -5.65 6.75 -14.68
CA ALA A 140 -5.60 5.49 -13.97
C ALA A 140 -6.72 4.54 -14.42
N HIS A 141 -6.39 3.27 -14.64
CA HIS A 141 -7.35 2.27 -15.04
C HIS A 141 -7.09 0.91 -14.39
N GLU A 142 -8.19 0.21 -14.12
CA GLU A 142 -8.14 -1.12 -13.56
C GLU A 142 -7.67 -2.14 -14.59
N THR A 143 -6.82 -3.05 -14.16
CA THR A 143 -6.34 -4.22 -14.89
C THR A 143 -6.67 -5.47 -14.06
N PRO A 144 -7.15 -6.56 -14.67
CA PRO A 144 -7.39 -7.81 -13.95
C PRO A 144 -6.14 -8.31 -13.22
N LEU A 145 -6.32 -8.86 -12.02
CA LEU A 145 -5.22 -9.36 -11.19
C LEU A 145 -4.35 -10.37 -11.93
N GLU A 146 -4.95 -11.28 -12.70
CA GLU A 146 -4.27 -12.30 -13.49
C GLU A 146 -3.33 -11.72 -14.56
N ASN A 147 -3.58 -10.49 -15.01
CA ASN A 147 -2.70 -9.80 -15.96
C ASN A 147 -1.55 -9.07 -15.25
N ALA A 148 -1.73 -8.71 -13.98
CA ALA A 148 -0.73 -8.04 -13.17
C ALA A 148 0.24 -9.02 -12.48
N GLU A 149 -0.29 -10.14 -11.96
CA GLU A 149 0.43 -11.15 -11.16
C GLU A 149 1.73 -11.67 -11.81
N PRO A 150 1.81 -11.92 -13.12
CA PRO A 150 3.06 -12.38 -13.76
C PRO A 150 4.24 -11.40 -13.63
N ASN A 151 3.98 -10.14 -13.31
CA ASN A 151 5.01 -9.10 -13.14
C ASN A 151 5.36 -8.84 -11.67
N PHE A 152 4.79 -9.60 -10.73
CA PHE A 152 5.05 -9.41 -9.31
C PHE A 152 6.48 -9.81 -8.96
N MET A 153 7.13 -9.00 -8.14
CA MET A 153 8.50 -9.20 -7.68
C MET A 153 8.51 -9.19 -6.16
N HIS A 154 9.02 -10.27 -5.57
CA HIS A 154 9.15 -10.38 -4.11
C HIS A 154 9.98 -9.21 -3.55
N GLY A 155 9.45 -8.56 -2.51
CA GLY A 155 10.04 -7.40 -1.86
C GLY A 155 9.84 -6.08 -2.61
N ALA A 156 9.18 -6.07 -3.78
CA ALA A 156 8.86 -4.82 -4.45
C ALA A 156 7.90 -3.97 -3.60
N VAL A 157 7.95 -2.65 -3.79
CA VAL A 157 6.97 -1.76 -3.16
C VAL A 157 5.67 -1.85 -3.94
N LEU A 158 4.57 -2.07 -3.22
CA LEU A 158 3.22 -1.97 -3.76
C LEU A 158 2.51 -0.83 -3.08
N GLU A 159 2.28 0.25 -3.81
CA GLU A 159 1.51 1.36 -3.29
C GLU A 159 0.02 1.10 -3.46
N THR A 160 -0.71 1.33 -2.38
CA THR A 160 -2.10 0.89 -2.24
C THR A 160 -2.97 1.98 -1.66
N ILE A 161 -4.25 1.98 -2.01
CA ILE A 161 -5.29 2.54 -1.15
C ILE A 161 -5.94 1.33 -0.51
N MET A 162 -5.89 1.20 0.81
CA MET A 162 -6.21 -0.05 1.49
C MET A 162 -7.02 0.17 2.77
N SER A 163 -8.05 -0.64 2.95
CA SER A 163 -8.77 -0.77 4.21
C SER A 163 -8.46 -2.12 4.85
N VAL A 164 -8.17 -2.12 6.14
CA VAL A 164 -7.89 -3.32 6.95
C VAL A 164 -8.72 -3.26 8.23
N MET A 165 -9.33 -4.39 8.60
CA MET A 165 -10.03 -4.56 9.86
C MET A 165 -9.60 -5.87 10.51
N HIS A 166 -9.19 -5.79 11.78
CA HIS A 166 -8.85 -6.93 12.62
C HIS A 166 -10.00 -7.23 13.59
N GLY A 167 -10.06 -8.46 14.08
CA GLY A 167 -11.01 -8.87 15.11
C GLY A 167 -10.59 -10.17 15.76
N THR A 168 -11.28 -10.49 16.85
CA THR A 168 -11.08 -11.70 17.63
C THR A 168 -12.26 -12.65 17.46
N LYS A 169 -12.12 -13.88 17.94
CA LYS A 169 -13.17 -14.91 17.86
C LYS A 169 -14.57 -14.37 18.18
N GLY A 170 -15.50 -14.54 17.25
CA GLY A 170 -16.90 -14.11 17.36
C GLY A 170 -17.18 -12.71 16.81
N ASP A 171 -16.16 -11.92 16.50
CA ASP A 171 -16.34 -10.64 15.83
C ASP A 171 -16.76 -10.86 14.37
N ARG A 172 -17.71 -10.04 13.90
CA ARG A 172 -17.88 -9.78 12.47
C ARG A 172 -16.94 -8.65 12.11
N ILE A 173 -16.05 -8.87 11.15
CA ILE A 173 -15.13 -7.86 10.63
C ILE A 173 -15.42 -7.60 9.16
N CYS A 174 -15.32 -6.35 8.74
CA CYS A 174 -15.60 -5.94 7.38
C CYS A 174 -14.66 -4.81 6.96
N ALA A 175 -14.06 -4.97 5.78
CA ALA A 175 -13.26 -3.97 5.11
C ALA A 175 -13.77 -3.80 3.67
N GLY A 176 -13.80 -2.57 3.18
CA GLY A 176 -14.25 -2.29 1.83
C GLY A 176 -13.59 -1.07 1.23
N ILE A 177 -13.55 -1.04 -0.10
CA ILE A 177 -13.18 0.12 -0.88
C ILE A 177 -14.25 0.40 -1.93
N GLY A 178 -14.69 1.65 -1.97
CA GLY A 178 -15.50 2.20 -3.05
C GLY A 178 -14.65 3.11 -3.93
N ARG A 179 -14.97 3.19 -5.21
CA ARG A 179 -14.30 4.06 -6.20
C ARG A 179 -15.33 4.84 -6.99
N ILE A 180 -14.99 6.07 -7.38
CA ILE A 180 -15.84 6.93 -8.22
C ILE A 180 -14.98 7.83 -9.09
N HIS A 181 -15.46 8.19 -10.28
CA HIS A 181 -14.83 9.20 -11.14
C HIS A 181 -15.70 10.45 -11.25
N VAL A 182 -15.07 11.59 -11.52
CA VAL A 182 -15.72 12.89 -11.71
C VAL A 182 -15.33 13.47 -13.07
N ARG A 183 -16.32 13.99 -13.79
CA ARG A 183 -16.10 14.71 -15.06
C ARG A 183 -16.92 15.99 -15.12
N ARG A 184 -16.43 16.96 -15.90
CA ARG A 184 -17.16 18.18 -16.22
C ARG A 184 -18.32 17.86 -17.16
N LYS A 185 -19.53 18.34 -16.87
CA LYS A 185 -20.72 18.07 -17.69
C LYS A 185 -20.64 18.70 -19.08
N LYS A 186 -20.07 19.90 -19.18
CA LYS A 186 -20.01 20.70 -20.42
C LYS A 186 -19.35 19.99 -21.59
N ASP A 187 -18.25 19.29 -21.34
CA ASP A 187 -17.40 18.69 -22.38
C ASP A 187 -16.92 17.28 -22.04
N LYS A 188 -17.44 16.71 -20.94
CA LYS A 188 -17.13 15.36 -20.46
C LYS A 188 -15.65 15.15 -20.12
N PHE A 189 -14.90 16.22 -19.91
CA PHE A 189 -13.51 16.15 -19.47
C PHE A 189 -13.42 15.48 -18.09
N VAL A 190 -12.70 14.35 -18.02
CA VAL A 190 -12.50 13.58 -16.79
C VAL A 190 -11.44 14.26 -15.94
N ILE A 191 -11.80 14.61 -14.70
CA ILE A 191 -10.90 15.27 -13.75
C ILE A 191 -10.01 14.24 -13.06
N GLY A 192 -10.56 13.06 -12.81
CA GLY A 192 -9.97 11.99 -12.00
C GLY A 192 -11.06 11.32 -11.18
N GLY A 193 -10.66 10.65 -10.11
CA GLY A 193 -11.57 9.95 -9.23
C GLY A 193 -11.11 9.96 -7.78
N TYR A 194 -11.91 9.30 -6.96
CA TYR A 194 -11.68 9.13 -5.54
C TYR A 194 -11.96 7.71 -5.13
N ALA A 195 -11.26 7.29 -4.10
CA ALA A 195 -11.62 6.10 -3.34
C ALA A 195 -12.22 6.51 -1.99
N ALA A 196 -12.95 5.60 -1.37
CA ALA A 196 -13.35 5.66 0.03
C ALA A 196 -13.09 4.31 0.66
N GLU A 197 -12.65 4.31 1.91
CA GLU A 197 -12.31 3.13 2.67
C GLU A 197 -13.30 2.92 3.81
N TYR A 198 -13.86 1.72 3.91
CA TYR A 198 -14.70 1.31 5.03
C TYR A 198 -13.96 0.27 5.87
N LYS A 199 -13.98 0.42 7.19
CA LYS A 199 -13.59 -0.61 8.15
C LYS A 199 -14.53 -0.61 9.34
N GLY A 200 -14.99 -1.78 9.76
CA GLY A 200 -15.88 -1.91 10.90
C GLY A 200 -16.51 -3.28 11.01
N HIS A 201 -17.67 -3.34 11.69
CA HIS A 201 -18.34 -4.59 12.03
C HIS A 201 -19.67 -4.82 11.30
N ALA A 202 -20.05 -3.92 10.39
CA ALA A 202 -21.27 -4.06 9.60
C ALA A 202 -21.17 -5.18 8.56
N CYS A 203 -22.33 -5.58 8.02
CA CYS A 203 -22.36 -6.52 6.91
C CYS A 203 -21.92 -5.86 5.58
N ALA A 204 -21.63 -6.65 4.56
CA ALA A 204 -21.16 -6.16 3.26
C ALA A 204 -22.12 -5.15 2.60
N ALA A 205 -23.44 -5.33 2.76
CA ALA A 205 -24.44 -4.42 2.21
C ALA A 205 -24.40 -3.05 2.91
N ASP A 206 -24.32 -3.03 4.24
CA ASP A 206 -24.25 -1.80 5.02
C ASP A 206 -22.91 -1.07 4.82
N ALA A 207 -21.81 -1.81 4.71
CA ALA A 207 -20.51 -1.28 4.34
C ALA A 207 -20.54 -0.62 2.95
N THR A 208 -21.15 -1.28 1.96
CA THR A 208 -21.33 -0.71 0.62
C THR A 208 -22.13 0.58 0.64
N LYS A 209 -23.19 0.63 1.46
CA LYS A 209 -23.99 1.85 1.64
C LYS A 209 -23.17 2.99 2.28
N SER A 210 -22.34 2.69 3.28
CA SER A 210 -21.42 3.67 3.86
C SER A 210 -20.48 4.23 2.81
N LEU A 211 -19.87 3.36 1.99
CA LEU A 211 -18.98 3.75 0.90
C LEU A 211 -19.69 4.65 -0.13
N GLN A 212 -20.94 4.34 -0.50
CA GLN A 212 -21.76 5.18 -1.37
C GLN A 212 -21.96 6.58 -0.79
N ASP A 213 -22.32 6.65 0.50
CA ASP A 213 -22.55 7.91 1.19
C ASP A 213 -21.26 8.74 1.31
N ASP A 214 -20.12 8.08 1.58
CA ASP A 214 -18.81 8.71 1.68
C ASP A 214 -18.33 9.26 0.33
N LEU A 215 -18.42 8.48 -0.74
CA LEU A 215 -18.05 8.90 -2.10
C LEU A 215 -18.94 10.06 -2.57
N ARG A 216 -20.25 9.96 -2.36
CA ARG A 216 -21.18 11.05 -2.66
C ARG A 216 -20.80 12.32 -1.90
N GLY A 217 -20.52 12.19 -0.60
CA GLY A 217 -20.08 13.29 0.23
C GLY A 217 -18.76 13.92 -0.25
N ILE A 218 -17.80 13.12 -0.74
CA ILE A 218 -16.55 13.64 -1.33
C ILE A 218 -16.86 14.50 -2.55
N VAL A 219 -17.71 14.01 -3.46
CA VAL A 219 -18.07 14.72 -4.70
C VAL A 219 -18.82 16.02 -4.38
N GLU A 220 -19.86 15.95 -3.55
CA GLU A 220 -20.68 17.11 -3.18
C GLU A 220 -19.89 18.22 -2.47
N ARG A 221 -18.87 17.86 -1.69
CA ARG A 221 -18.01 18.86 -1.01
C ARG A 221 -16.97 19.51 -1.92
N ARG A 222 -16.57 18.83 -3.01
CA ARG A 222 -15.43 19.26 -3.85
C ARG A 222 -15.85 19.90 -5.17
N TYR A 223 -17.08 19.68 -5.62
CA TYR A 223 -17.54 20.11 -6.94
C TYR A 223 -18.94 20.71 -6.89
N ASP A 224 -19.17 21.72 -7.73
CA ASP A 224 -20.53 22.18 -8.04
C ASP A 224 -21.23 21.11 -8.89
N THR A 225 -22.24 20.47 -8.32
CA THR A 225 -22.99 19.39 -8.98
C THR A 225 -23.83 19.88 -10.17
N ASN A 226 -23.96 21.19 -10.40
CA ASN A 226 -24.50 21.73 -11.65
C ASN A 226 -23.49 21.67 -12.80
N GLU A 227 -22.20 21.77 -12.50
CA GLU A 227 -21.12 21.79 -13.50
C GLU A 227 -20.43 20.43 -13.69
N TYR A 228 -20.44 19.59 -12.65
CA TYR A 228 -19.76 18.29 -12.63
C TYR A 228 -20.74 17.15 -12.35
N GLU A 229 -20.41 15.96 -12.83
CA GLU A 229 -21.11 14.72 -12.52
C GLU A 229 -20.11 13.61 -12.15
N SER A 230 -20.55 12.72 -11.26
CA SER A 230 -19.83 11.49 -10.96
C SER A 230 -20.31 10.32 -11.82
N PHE A 231 -19.45 9.32 -12.01
CA PHE A 231 -19.75 8.10 -12.78
C PHE A 231 -18.80 6.96 -12.41
N GLY A 232 -19.12 5.75 -12.86
CA GLY A 232 -18.23 4.58 -12.73
C GLY A 232 -18.02 4.15 -11.29
N GLU A 233 -19.10 4.14 -10.49
CA GLU A 233 -19.05 3.65 -9.12
C GLU A 233 -18.80 2.14 -9.11
N ASP A 234 -17.84 1.70 -8.30
CA ASP A 234 -17.56 0.28 -8.08
C ASP A 234 -17.07 0.03 -6.65
N TYR A 235 -17.40 -1.14 -6.11
CA TYR A 235 -17.26 -1.48 -4.70
C TYR A 235 -16.66 -2.87 -4.52
N THR A 236 -15.62 -2.97 -3.71
CA THR A 236 -15.01 -4.24 -3.30
C THR A 236 -15.05 -4.35 -1.80
N VAL A 237 -15.80 -5.33 -1.29
CA VAL A 237 -16.00 -5.54 0.15
C VAL A 237 -15.65 -6.97 0.53
N GLN A 238 -14.94 -7.11 1.64
CA GLN A 238 -14.68 -8.37 2.32
C GLN A 238 -15.23 -8.31 3.73
N GLU A 239 -16.11 -9.24 4.06
CA GLU A 239 -16.53 -9.48 5.44
C GLU A 239 -16.14 -10.89 5.87
N HIS A 240 -16.00 -11.08 7.17
CA HIS A 240 -15.74 -12.39 7.77
C HIS A 240 -16.25 -12.42 9.21
N GLU A 241 -16.75 -13.58 9.65
CA GLU A 241 -17.01 -13.85 11.06
C GLU A 241 -15.83 -14.66 11.59
N VAL A 242 -15.09 -14.10 12.55
CA VAL A 242 -13.84 -14.68 13.03
C VAL A 242 -14.11 -15.95 13.82
N LYS A 243 -13.58 -17.09 13.36
CA LYS A 243 -13.84 -18.42 13.95
C LYS A 243 -12.74 -18.86 14.91
N LYS A 244 -11.50 -18.45 14.67
CA LYS A 244 -10.33 -18.75 15.50
C LYS A 244 -9.97 -17.56 16.39
N GLY A 245 -8.84 -17.62 17.07
CA GLY A 245 -8.38 -16.57 17.99
C GLY A 245 -8.37 -15.17 17.36
N TYR A 246 -7.85 -15.05 16.14
CA TYR A 246 -7.62 -13.78 15.45
C TYR A 246 -8.04 -13.84 13.99
N GLY A 247 -8.65 -12.76 13.50
CA GLY A 247 -9.05 -12.61 12.12
C GLY A 247 -8.71 -11.24 11.57
N THR A 248 -8.46 -11.18 10.27
CA THR A 248 -8.24 -9.95 9.52
C THR A 248 -8.99 -10.02 8.20
N VAL A 249 -9.60 -8.91 7.79
CA VAL A 249 -10.12 -8.69 6.44
C VAL A 249 -9.49 -7.45 5.85
N LEU A 250 -9.26 -7.45 4.54
CA LEU A 250 -8.80 -6.29 3.80
C LEU A 250 -9.45 -6.18 2.43
N ALA A 251 -9.48 -4.96 1.92
CA ALA A 251 -9.77 -4.62 0.53
C ALA A 251 -8.79 -3.52 0.08
N ALA A 252 -8.23 -3.65 -1.12
CA ALA A 252 -7.16 -2.78 -1.58
C ALA A 252 -7.26 -2.49 -3.09
N ILE A 253 -6.97 -1.24 -3.45
CA ILE A 253 -6.52 -0.83 -4.79
C ILE A 253 -5.00 -0.91 -4.78
N CYS A 254 -4.41 -1.59 -5.75
CA CYS A 254 -2.99 -1.90 -5.81
C CYS A 254 -2.39 -1.39 -7.12
N PHE A 255 -1.58 -0.32 -7.05
CA PHE A 255 -0.99 0.31 -8.23
C PHE A 255 0.26 -0.45 -8.69
N THR A 256 0.29 -0.82 -9.97
CA THR A 256 1.35 -1.66 -10.55
C THR A 256 2.23 -0.92 -11.54
N SER A 257 1.79 0.23 -12.04
CA SER A 257 2.60 1.05 -12.94
C SER A 257 2.35 2.54 -12.76
N TYR A 258 3.32 3.32 -13.23
CA TYR A 258 3.38 4.76 -13.02
C TYR A 258 3.80 5.48 -14.29
N ILE A 259 3.12 6.59 -14.59
CA ILE A 259 3.60 7.56 -15.55
C ILE A 259 4.66 8.41 -14.84
N MET A 260 5.82 8.53 -15.46
CA MET A 260 6.90 9.44 -15.04
C MET A 260 6.90 10.64 -15.97
N PRO A 261 6.27 11.78 -15.62
CA PRO A 261 6.21 12.90 -16.53
C PRO A 261 7.58 13.57 -16.65
N GLU A 262 7.89 14.00 -17.88
CA GLU A 262 9.13 14.70 -18.19
C GLU A 262 8.96 16.21 -18.01
N ILE A 263 10.04 16.88 -17.61
CA ILE A 263 10.12 18.34 -17.63
C ILE A 263 10.78 18.71 -18.96
N VAL A 264 9.96 19.13 -19.92
CA VAL A 264 10.39 19.66 -21.23
C VAL A 264 10.65 21.16 -21.19
#